data_AF-A0A5N5I567-F1
#
_entry.id   AF-A0A5N5I567-F1
#
_cell.length_a   1.000
_cell.length_b   1.000
_cell.length_c   1.000
_cell.angle_alpha   90.00
_cell.angle_beta   90.00
_cell.angle_gamma   90.00
#
_symmetry.space_group_name_H-M   'P 1'
#
loop_
_entity.id
_entity.type
_entity.pdbx_description
1 polymer ?
#
loop_
_entity_poly.entity_id
_entity_poly.type
_entity_poly.pdbx_seq_one_letter_code
_entity_poly.pdbx_strand_id
1 'polypeptide(L)'
;MGSDSEVEKSAQKESEKKKLQALAPVAKPLAGKKLCKRTLKLVRKAAEHKCLKRGVKEVVKSIRRGQKGFCVIAGNISPIDVITHVPILCEEAEIPYVYVPSKEDLANAGATKRPTCCVLVTTKPNKGALSQEDEDKIKENYDEVIGEVKELHANLF
;
A
#
# COMPACT_ATOMS: atom_id res chain seq x y z
N MET A 1 -31.38 -0.45 25.56
CA MET A 1 -30.10 0.18 25.16
C MET A 1 -29.35 -0.74 24.20
N GLY A 2 -29.80 -0.89 22.95
CA GLY A 2 -29.20 -1.83 21.98
C GLY A 2 -29.21 -1.35 20.53
N SER A 3 -29.61 -0.11 20.27
CA SER A 3 -29.98 0.36 18.93
C SER A 3 -28.85 1.09 18.19
N ASP A 4 -27.81 1.57 18.88
CA ASP A 4 -26.75 2.38 18.24
C ASP A 4 -25.65 1.53 17.58
N SER A 5 -25.39 0.31 18.07
CA SER A 5 -24.29 -0.53 17.57
C SER A 5 -24.55 -1.19 16.21
N GLU A 6 -25.83 -1.34 15.83
CA GLU A 6 -26.22 -1.93 14.53
C GLU A 6 -26.21 -0.89 13.41
N VAL A 7 -26.54 0.37 13.73
CA VAL A 7 -26.55 1.51 12.78
C VAL A 7 -25.13 1.91 12.37
N GLU A 8 -24.17 1.92 13.31
CA GLU A 8 -22.76 2.16 13.00
C GLU A 8 -22.13 1.04 12.13
N LYS A 9 -22.47 -0.24 12.40
CA LYS A 9 -21.99 -1.39 11.61
C LYS A 9 -22.55 -1.41 10.20
N SER A 10 -23.79 -0.97 10.00
CA SER A 10 -24.45 -0.92 8.70
C SER A 10 -23.93 0.25 7.86
N ALA A 11 -23.71 1.42 8.46
CA ALA A 11 -23.03 2.56 7.82
C ALA A 11 -21.57 2.24 7.42
N GLN A 12 -20.82 1.54 8.28
CA GLN A 12 -19.48 1.05 7.95
C GLN A 12 -19.50 0.06 6.78
N LYS A 13 -20.46 -0.87 6.74
CA LYS A 13 -20.63 -1.82 5.63
C LYS A 13 -20.99 -1.15 4.30
N GLU A 14 -21.83 -0.12 4.31
CA GLU A 14 -22.17 0.65 3.11
C GLU A 14 -20.98 1.47 2.57
N SER A 15 -20.22 2.12 3.46
CA SER A 15 -19.01 2.86 3.05
C SER A 15 -17.92 1.93 2.51
N GLU A 16 -17.74 0.74 3.10
CA GLU A 16 -16.85 -0.31 2.58
C GLU A 16 -17.32 -0.82 1.21
N LYS A 17 -18.62 -1.05 1.01
CA LYS A 17 -19.18 -1.44 -0.29
C LYS A 17 -18.99 -0.38 -1.36
N LYS A 18 -19.17 0.91 -1.04
CA LYS A 18 -18.89 2.03 -1.97
C LYS A 18 -17.40 2.13 -2.32
N LYS A 19 -16.49 1.92 -1.34
CA LYS A 19 -15.04 1.84 -1.59
C LYS A 19 -14.67 0.67 -2.50
N LEU A 20 -15.36 -0.46 -2.39
CA LEU A 20 -15.18 -1.63 -3.25
C LEU A 20 -15.81 -1.45 -4.65
N GLN A 21 -16.91 -0.70 -4.78
CA GLN A 21 -17.56 -0.39 -6.07
C GLN A 21 -16.78 0.61 -6.93
N ALA A 22 -15.93 1.45 -6.32
CA ALA A 22 -15.06 2.39 -7.03
C ALA A 22 -13.67 1.81 -7.35
N LEU A 23 -13.47 0.50 -7.15
CA LEU A 23 -12.22 -0.17 -7.50
C LEU A 23 -12.08 -0.30 -9.02
N ALA A 24 -10.89 0.04 -9.50
CA ALA A 24 -10.50 -0.25 -10.86
C ALA A 24 -10.43 -1.77 -11.07
N PRO A 25 -10.86 -2.28 -12.24
CA PRO A 25 -10.82 -3.71 -12.57
C PRO A 25 -9.42 -4.35 -12.46
N VAL A 26 -8.38 -3.52 -12.55
CA VAL A 26 -6.96 -3.90 -12.47
C VAL A 26 -6.45 -4.11 -11.04
N ALA A 27 -7.26 -3.87 -10.01
CA ALA A 27 -6.86 -3.96 -8.61
C ALA A 27 -6.72 -5.41 -8.13
N LYS A 28 -5.78 -6.15 -8.70
CA LYS A 28 -5.47 -7.55 -8.40
C LYS A 28 -3.95 -7.70 -8.20
N PRO A 29 -3.48 -8.27 -7.07
CA PRO A 29 -4.21 -8.76 -5.89
C PRO A 29 -4.67 -7.63 -4.95
N LEU A 30 -5.92 -7.71 -4.47
CA LEU A 30 -6.48 -6.77 -3.50
C LEU A 30 -6.16 -7.22 -2.07
N ALA A 31 -5.62 -6.32 -1.25
CA ALA A 31 -5.39 -6.57 0.16
C ALA A 31 -6.72 -6.82 0.90
N GLY A 32 -6.85 -8.00 1.51
CA GLY A 32 -7.96 -8.28 2.43
C GLY A 32 -7.97 -7.32 3.63
N LYS A 33 -9.06 -7.28 4.39
CA LYS A 33 -9.25 -6.34 5.52
C LYS A 33 -8.11 -6.37 6.54
N LYS A 34 -7.58 -7.55 6.86
CA LYS A 34 -6.47 -7.74 7.82
C LYS A 34 -5.15 -7.21 7.25
N LEU A 35 -4.85 -7.59 6.02
CA LEU A 35 -3.66 -7.17 5.28
C LEU A 35 -3.62 -5.67 5.06
N CYS A 36 -4.71 -5.08 4.57
CA CYS A 36 -4.84 -3.64 4.36
C CYS A 36 -4.50 -2.84 5.62
N LYS A 37 -5.03 -3.23 6.79
CA LYS A 37 -4.72 -2.57 8.07
C LYS A 37 -3.23 -2.68 8.44
N ARG A 38 -2.59 -3.83 8.21
CA ARG A 38 -1.16 -4.02 8.47
C ARG A 38 -0.29 -3.22 7.51
N THR A 39 -0.60 -3.29 6.22
CA THR A 39 0.07 -2.50 5.17
C THR A 39 0.01 -1.01 5.47
N LEU A 40 -1.16 -0.47 5.83
CA LEU A 40 -1.31 0.95 6.17
C LEU A 40 -0.53 1.35 7.43
N LYS A 41 -0.47 0.48 8.45
CA LYS A 41 0.35 0.71 9.65
C LYS A 41 1.85 0.71 9.31
N LEU A 42 2.30 -0.22 8.46
CA LEU A 42 3.68 -0.29 7.99
C LEU A 42 4.05 0.97 7.21
N VAL A 43 3.19 1.39 6.27
CA VAL A 43 3.40 2.63 5.50
C VAL A 43 3.50 3.82 6.45
N ARG A 44 2.63 3.92 7.47
CA ARG A 44 2.70 5.01 8.45
C ARG A 44 4.02 5.06 9.21
N LYS A 45 4.51 3.93 9.73
CA LYS A 45 5.83 3.87 10.38
C LYS A 45 6.94 4.26 9.41
N ALA A 46 6.93 3.70 8.21
CA ALA A 46 7.93 4.02 7.18
C ALA A 46 7.89 5.51 6.77
N ALA A 47 6.73 6.17 6.85
CA ALA A 47 6.57 7.59 6.57
C ALA A 47 7.31 8.46 7.61
N GLU A 48 7.17 8.13 8.88
CA GLU A 48 7.82 8.82 10.01
C GLU A 48 9.35 8.77 9.87
N HIS A 49 9.85 7.63 9.39
CA HIS A 49 11.27 7.36 9.21
C HIS A 49 11.83 7.74 7.82
N LYS A 50 11.03 8.39 6.96
CA LYS A 50 11.41 8.82 5.60
C LYS A 50 11.90 7.68 4.68
N CYS A 51 11.39 6.47 4.90
CA CYS A 51 11.65 5.26 4.11
C CYS A 51 10.62 5.03 3.00
N LEU A 52 9.88 6.08 2.60
CA LEU A 52 8.85 6.03 1.58
C LEU A 52 9.21 6.85 0.35
N LYS A 53 8.93 6.31 -0.82
CA LYS A 53 8.84 7.03 -2.09
C LYS A 53 7.38 7.12 -2.48
N ARG A 54 6.92 8.32 -2.83
CA ARG A 54 5.50 8.62 -2.96
C ARG A 54 5.20 9.15 -4.36
N GLY A 55 4.16 8.58 -4.98
CA GLY A 55 3.71 8.96 -6.30
C GLY A 55 4.43 8.22 -7.43
N VAL A 56 3.73 8.09 -8.55
CA VAL A 56 4.16 7.31 -9.72
C VAL A 56 5.55 7.71 -10.21
N LYS A 57 5.83 9.02 -10.33
CA LYS A 57 7.12 9.51 -10.84
C LYS A 57 8.30 9.10 -9.96
N GLU A 58 8.14 9.11 -8.63
CA GLU A 58 9.20 8.69 -7.72
C GLU A 58 9.36 7.17 -7.70
N VAL A 59 8.24 6.44 -7.67
CA VAL A 59 8.23 4.97 -7.67
C VAL A 59 8.92 4.45 -8.94
N VAL A 60 8.50 4.91 -10.12
CA VAL A 60 9.10 4.51 -11.41
C VAL A 60 10.58 4.85 -11.46
N LYS A 61 10.98 6.03 -10.94
CA LYS A 61 12.39 6.43 -10.89
C LYS A 61 13.22 5.53 -9.96
N SER A 62 12.67 5.13 -8.82
CA SER A 62 13.35 4.23 -7.88
C SER A 62 13.48 2.80 -8.44
N ILE A 63 12.42 2.28 -9.08
CA ILE A 63 12.44 0.97 -9.74
C ILE A 63 13.50 0.95 -10.85
N ARG A 64 13.52 1.99 -11.71
CA ARG A 64 14.54 2.12 -12.78
C ARG A 64 15.97 2.27 -12.27
N ARG A 65 16.16 2.71 -11.02
CA ARG A 65 17.47 2.77 -10.35
C ARG A 65 17.87 1.44 -9.68
N GLY A 66 17.06 0.40 -9.81
CA GLY A 66 17.29 -0.90 -9.18
C GLY A 66 16.98 -0.92 -7.69
N GLN A 67 16.26 0.09 -7.15
CA GLN A 67 15.83 0.03 -5.75
C GLN A 67 14.71 -0.98 -5.60
N LYS A 68 14.97 -2.03 -4.83
CA LYS A 68 13.97 -3.02 -4.42
C LYS A 68 13.21 -2.52 -3.19
N GLY A 69 12.00 -3.01 -3.03
CA GLY A 69 11.09 -2.60 -1.98
C GLY A 69 9.76 -3.32 -2.06
N PHE A 70 8.74 -2.73 -1.46
CA PHE A 70 7.36 -3.20 -1.51
C PHE A 70 6.46 -2.09 -2.04
N CYS A 71 5.70 -2.38 -3.09
CA CYS A 71 4.84 -1.38 -3.72
C CYS A 71 3.39 -1.50 -3.25
N VAL A 72 2.82 -0.39 -2.78
CA VAL A 72 1.41 -0.30 -2.41
C VAL A 72 0.72 0.62 -3.41
N ILE A 73 -0.29 0.09 -4.09
CA ILE A 73 -1.04 0.78 -5.13
C ILE A 73 -2.46 0.97 -4.64
N ALA A 74 -3.07 2.14 -4.85
CA ALA A 74 -4.48 2.30 -4.54
C ALA A 74 -5.36 1.82 -5.71
N GLY A 75 -6.48 1.16 -5.38
CA GLY A 75 -7.39 0.57 -6.35
C GLY A 75 -8.44 1.55 -6.88
N ASN A 76 -8.73 2.65 -6.19
CA ASN A 76 -9.79 3.62 -6.55
C ASN A 76 -9.25 4.84 -7.31
N ILE A 77 -8.36 4.60 -8.27
CA ILE A 77 -7.68 5.66 -9.00
C ILE A 77 -8.34 5.85 -10.36
N SER A 78 -8.56 7.13 -10.67
CA SER A 78 -9.00 7.60 -11.96
C SER A 78 -8.09 8.77 -12.36
N PRO A 79 -7.51 8.78 -13.57
CA PRO A 79 -7.64 7.77 -14.64
C PRO A 79 -6.76 6.53 -14.43
N ILE A 80 -7.15 5.41 -15.03
CA ILE A 80 -6.47 4.11 -14.90
C ILE A 80 -5.07 4.10 -15.55
N ASP A 81 -4.88 4.89 -16.59
CA ASP A 81 -3.63 4.99 -17.37
C ASP A 81 -2.41 5.37 -16.52
N VAL A 82 -2.65 6.04 -15.39
CA VAL A 82 -1.59 6.44 -14.45
C VAL A 82 -1.00 5.25 -13.70
N ILE A 83 -1.68 4.11 -13.61
CA ILE A 83 -1.22 2.95 -12.84
C ILE A 83 -0.85 1.78 -13.71
N THR A 84 -1.47 1.61 -14.88
CA THR A 84 -1.30 0.41 -15.72
C THR A 84 0.16 0.00 -15.96
N HIS A 85 1.06 0.98 -16.04
CA HIS A 85 2.50 0.74 -16.21
C HIS A 85 3.25 0.38 -14.90
N VAL A 86 2.72 0.69 -13.72
CA VAL A 86 3.41 0.49 -12.43
C VAL A 86 3.52 -1.00 -12.06
N PRO A 87 2.44 -1.81 -12.09
CA PRO A 87 2.53 -3.25 -11.83
C PRO A 87 3.49 -3.96 -12.78
N ILE A 88 3.47 -3.62 -14.07
CA ILE A 88 4.36 -4.19 -15.08
C ILE A 88 5.82 -3.95 -14.70
N LEU A 89 6.16 -2.71 -14.33
CA LEU A 89 7.51 -2.38 -13.87
C LEU A 89 7.87 -3.07 -12.54
N CYS A 90 6.89 -3.29 -11.67
CA CYS A 90 7.11 -4.05 -10.44
C CYS A 90 7.40 -5.53 -10.74
N GLU A 91 6.70 -6.15 -11.69
CA GLU A 91 6.94 -7.53 -12.13
C GLU A 91 8.31 -7.69 -12.79
N GLU A 92 8.68 -6.82 -13.73
CA GLU A 92 10.01 -6.83 -14.36
C GLU A 92 11.14 -6.67 -13.34
N ALA A 93 10.87 -5.90 -12.28
CA ALA A 93 11.82 -5.68 -11.20
C ALA A 93 11.65 -6.65 -10.02
N GLU A 94 10.82 -7.68 -10.10
CA GLU A 94 10.54 -8.65 -9.03
C GLU A 94 10.20 -7.99 -7.68
N ILE A 95 9.47 -6.87 -7.73
CA ILE A 95 9.04 -6.10 -6.56
C ILE A 95 7.63 -6.56 -6.18
N PRO A 96 7.43 -7.10 -4.96
CA PRO A 96 6.09 -7.46 -4.50
C PRO A 96 5.21 -6.21 -4.42
N TYR A 97 3.97 -6.34 -4.90
CA TYR A 97 3.01 -5.26 -4.87
C TYR A 97 1.63 -5.70 -4.38
N VAL A 98 0.86 -4.77 -3.82
CA VAL A 98 -0.51 -5.02 -3.38
C VAL A 98 -1.42 -3.83 -3.67
N TYR A 99 -2.70 -4.12 -3.95
CA TYR A 99 -3.71 -3.09 -4.08
C TYR A 99 -4.45 -2.82 -2.76
N VAL A 100 -4.60 -1.56 -2.40
CA VAL A 100 -5.38 -1.07 -1.27
C VAL A 100 -6.64 -0.37 -1.81
N PRO A 101 -7.83 -0.56 -1.22
CA PRO A 101 -9.07 -0.05 -1.80
C PRO A 101 -9.19 1.48 -1.84
N SER A 102 -8.44 2.21 -1.02
CA SER A 102 -8.56 3.66 -0.89
C SER A 102 -7.24 4.40 -0.99
N LYS A 103 -7.15 5.33 -1.95
CA LYS A 103 -6.06 6.30 -2.11
C LYS A 103 -5.98 7.31 -0.97
N GLU A 104 -7.10 7.60 -0.31
CA GLU A 104 -7.14 8.53 0.83
C GLU A 104 -6.50 7.89 2.05
N ASP A 105 -6.82 6.62 2.32
CA ASP A 105 -6.24 5.87 3.44
C ASP A 105 -4.72 5.71 3.22
N LEU A 106 -4.30 5.48 1.97
CA LEU A 106 -2.89 5.44 1.60
C LEU A 106 -2.18 6.80 1.75
N ALA A 107 -2.82 7.90 1.35
CA ALA A 107 -2.28 9.25 1.51
C ALA A 107 -2.12 9.64 2.99
N ASN A 108 -3.11 9.29 3.81
CA ASN A 108 -3.09 9.49 5.26
C ASN A 108 -1.96 8.68 5.91
N ALA A 109 -1.78 7.41 5.51
CA ALA A 109 -0.66 6.59 5.96
C ALA A 109 0.70 7.14 5.49
N GLY A 110 0.79 7.66 4.27
CA GLY A 110 2.00 8.28 3.72
C GLY A 110 2.35 9.67 4.29
N ALA A 111 1.59 10.15 5.29
CA ALA A 111 1.72 11.47 5.89
C ALA A 111 1.67 12.62 4.85
N THR A 112 0.81 12.49 3.85
CA THR A 112 0.65 13.49 2.78
C THR A 112 -0.78 14.00 2.70
N LYS A 113 -0.95 15.32 2.58
CA LYS A 113 -2.26 15.95 2.31
C LYS A 113 -2.75 15.74 0.87
N ARG A 114 -1.86 15.38 -0.06
CA ARG A 114 -2.23 15.11 -1.46
C ARG A 114 -2.57 13.62 -1.64
N PRO A 115 -3.65 13.28 -2.37
CA PRO A 115 -3.97 11.91 -2.70
C PRO A 115 -2.78 11.23 -3.39
N THR A 116 -2.33 10.11 -2.84
CA THR A 116 -1.18 9.38 -3.37
C THR A 116 -1.66 8.12 -4.04
N CYS A 117 -1.23 7.92 -5.28
CA CYS A 117 -1.64 6.79 -6.11
C CYS A 117 -0.86 5.51 -5.79
N CYS A 118 0.46 5.64 -5.66
CA CYS A 118 1.38 4.55 -5.41
C CYS A 118 2.42 4.98 -4.39
N VAL A 119 2.81 4.04 -3.53
CA VAL A 119 3.86 4.23 -2.53
C VAL A 119 4.81 3.05 -2.64
N LEU A 120 6.11 3.32 -2.69
CA LEU A 120 7.14 2.29 -2.57
C LEU A 120 7.76 2.42 -1.19
N VAL A 121 7.63 1.35 -0.41
CA VAL A 121 8.29 1.21 0.89
C VAL A 121 9.65 0.59 0.67
N THR A 122 10.70 1.26 1.15
CA THR A 122 12.07 0.74 1.10
C THR A 122 12.52 0.35 2.50
N THR A 123 13.27 -0.74 2.63
CA THR A 123 13.84 -1.18 3.92
C THR A 123 14.97 -0.27 4.40
N LYS A 124 15.57 0.50 3.49
CA LYS A 124 16.63 1.46 3.81
C LYS A 124 16.10 2.90 3.77
N PRO A 125 16.46 3.74 4.75
CA PRO A 125 16.14 5.17 4.73
C PRO A 125 16.91 5.89 3.62
N ASN A 126 16.24 6.86 3.00
CA ASN A 126 16.81 7.58 1.86
C ASN A 126 17.74 8.73 2.30
N LYS A 127 17.63 9.20 3.56
CA LYS A 127 18.53 10.15 4.24
C LYS A 127 18.42 9.95 5.76
N GLY A 128 19.54 9.64 6.41
CA GLY A 128 19.65 9.47 7.87
C GLY A 128 19.89 8.01 8.27
N ALA A 129 20.53 7.82 9.43
CA ALA A 129 20.59 6.52 10.09
C ALA A 129 19.32 6.36 10.95
N LEU A 130 18.68 5.21 10.84
CA LEU A 130 17.66 4.80 11.81
C LEU A 130 18.36 4.11 12.98
N SER A 131 17.76 4.21 14.15
CA SER A 131 18.02 3.30 15.26
C SER A 131 17.89 1.87 14.73
N GLN A 132 18.90 1.04 14.95
CA GLN A 132 18.91 -0.36 14.52
C GLN A 132 17.63 -1.09 14.95
N GLU A 133 17.15 -0.81 16.17
CA GLU A 133 15.91 -1.36 16.71
C GLU A 133 14.65 -1.04 15.90
N ASP A 134 14.55 0.18 15.35
CA ASP A 134 13.39 0.59 14.55
C ASP A 134 13.48 0.05 13.13
N GLU A 135 14.71 -0.04 12.60
CA GLU A 135 14.95 -0.67 11.31
C GLU A 135 14.59 -2.15 11.33
N ASP A 136 14.95 -2.86 12.40
CA ASP A 136 14.66 -4.29 12.56
C ASP A 136 13.15 -4.53 12.74
N LYS A 137 12.47 -3.73 13.57
CA LYS A 137 11.00 -3.79 13.70
C LYS A 137 10.28 -3.51 12.38
N ILE A 138 10.78 -2.57 11.58
CA ILE A 138 10.17 -2.25 10.28
C ILE A 138 10.42 -3.41 9.29
N LYS A 139 11.63 -3.97 9.28
CA LYS A 139 11.98 -5.13 8.45
C LYS A 139 11.14 -6.36 8.80
N GLU A 140 10.98 -6.70 10.08
CA GLU A 140 10.13 -7.82 10.51
C GLU A 140 8.68 -7.65 10.00
N ASN A 141 8.07 -6.49 10.25
CA ASN A 141 6.72 -6.19 9.76
C ASN A 141 6.64 -6.20 8.22
N TYR A 142 7.72 -5.80 7.55
CA TYR A 142 7.83 -5.76 6.10
C TYR A 142 7.91 -7.17 5.51
N ASP A 143 8.73 -8.04 6.10
CA ASP A 143 8.89 -9.42 5.67
C ASP A 143 7.61 -10.24 5.89
N GLU A 144 6.92 -10.02 7.01
CA GLU A 144 5.59 -10.63 7.25
C GLU A 144 4.56 -10.21 6.19
N VAL A 145 4.45 -8.90 5.91
CA VAL A 145 3.49 -8.38 4.93
C VAL A 145 3.85 -8.88 3.53
N ILE A 146 5.13 -8.96 3.19
CA ILE A 146 5.56 -9.49 1.89
C ILE A 146 5.29 -10.97 1.76
N GLY A 147 5.51 -11.77 2.81
CA GLY A 147 5.19 -13.20 2.80
C GLY A 147 3.73 -13.42 2.41
N GLU A 148 2.82 -12.75 3.09
CA GLU A 148 1.39 -12.85 2.79
C GLU A 148 1.00 -12.26 1.42
N VAL A 149 1.67 -11.19 0.96
CA VAL A 149 1.41 -10.64 -0.38
C VAL A 149 1.90 -11.58 -1.47
N LYS A 150 3.05 -12.23 -1.28
CA LYS A 150 3.56 -13.23 -2.21
C LYS A 150 2.63 -14.43 -2.28
N GLU A 151 2.13 -14.90 -1.14
CA GLU A 151 1.09 -15.94 -1.09
C GLU A 151 -0.18 -15.51 -1.81
N LEU A 152 -0.63 -14.26 -1.63
CA LEU A 152 -1.79 -13.75 -2.37
C LEU A 152 -1.56 -13.68 -3.87
N HIS A 153 -0.36 -13.30 -4.30
CA HIS A 153 0.00 -13.23 -5.71
C HIS A 153 0.07 -14.64 -6.33
N ALA A 154 0.66 -15.60 -5.61
CA ALA A 154 0.71 -17.01 -6.00
C ALA A 154 -0.65 -17.74 -5.98
N ASN A 155 -1.65 -17.23 -5.23
CA ASN A 155 -3.00 -17.77 -5.25
C ASN A 155 -3.88 -17.16 -6.37
N LEU A 156 -3.42 -16.10 -7.03
CA LEU A 156 -4.17 -15.39 -8.07
C LEU A 156 -3.82 -15.88 -9.49
N PHE A 157 -2.67 -16.51 -9.67
CA PHE A 157 -2.12 -17.06 -10.92
C PHE A 157 -1.80 -18.53 -10.73
#